data_AF-A0A1I0ZK71-F1
#
_entry.id   AF-A0A1I0ZK71-F1
#
_cell.length_a   1.000
_cell.length_b   1.000
_cell.length_c   1.000
_cell.angle_alpha   90.00
_cell.angle_beta   90.00
_cell.angle_gamma   90.00
#
_symmetry.space_group_name_H-M   'P 1'
#
loop_
_entity.id
_entity.type
_entity.pdbx_description
1 polymer ?
#
loop_
_entity_poly.entity_id
_entity_poly.type
_entity_poly.pdbx_seq_one_letter_code
_entity_poly.pdbx_strand_id
1 'polypeptide(L)'
;MELEEDLKIQYDSLESEISKFRKWAIFLAFVAFIPFPIAAIFNFIIFDSFLTLADFGGYVGGVASPFGAISGILFVYVAFLGQRQQLLFTQQEIRINQIELRETREEIKGQKEQLELQNKQFQIQSFDSTFFKLIDYYSDQIDKNFPSNTQSVRANFKLFGEKLQKFSSKDYSEKETRVEILNNRGDYFNSYFDKYKDQIELIMRCVYSITAHIHSNRELIDIKYYHNLFYGVLSKTEINLIFYGFLSTSGIYTPIHERILAQFLRNFEASRLFATTDKSLLQEIPEPE
;
A
#
# COMPACT_ATOMS: atom_id res chain seq x y z
N MET A 1 -2.11 8.50 35.56
CA MET A 1 -1.81 8.14 36.96
C MET A 1 -1.95 9.32 37.91
N GLU A 2 -1.00 10.27 38.04
CA GLU A 2 -1.15 11.38 39.01
C GLU A 2 -2.43 12.22 38.78
N LEU A 3 -2.77 12.52 37.52
CA LEU A 3 -3.96 13.30 37.18
C LEU A 3 -5.30 12.58 37.42
N GLU A 4 -5.29 11.24 37.38
CA GLU A 4 -6.49 10.43 37.64
C GLU A 4 -6.77 10.34 39.14
N GLU A 5 -5.69 10.31 39.93
CA GLU A 5 -5.75 10.36 41.39
C GLU A 5 -6.30 11.71 41.86
N ASP A 6 -5.84 12.82 41.28
CA ASP A 6 -6.37 14.16 41.56
C ASP A 6 -7.87 14.30 41.19
N LEU A 7 -8.29 13.73 40.05
CA LEU A 7 -9.70 13.76 39.63
C LEU A 7 -10.58 12.93 40.56
N LYS A 8 -10.07 11.80 41.05
CA LYS A 8 -10.76 10.95 42.02
C LYS A 8 -10.92 11.64 43.38
N ILE A 9 -9.86 12.32 43.86
CA ILE A 9 -9.93 13.12 45.09
C ILE A 9 -10.97 14.25 44.96
N GLN A 10 -10.99 14.94 43.80
CA GLN A 10 -11.99 15.98 43.54
C GLN A 10 -13.41 15.40 43.49
N TYR A 11 -13.60 14.23 42.90
CA TYR A 11 -14.88 13.53 42.85
C TYR A 11 -15.39 13.18 44.26
N ASP A 12 -14.56 12.49 45.06
CA ASP A 12 -14.91 12.05 46.41
C ASP A 12 -15.27 13.25 47.31
N SER A 13 -14.57 14.37 47.13
CA SER A 13 -14.86 15.62 47.82
C SER A 13 -16.24 16.19 47.44
N LEU A 14 -16.56 16.23 46.14
CA LEU A 14 -17.83 16.75 45.64
C LEU A 14 -19.02 15.88 46.07
N GLU A 15 -18.86 14.56 46.02
CA GLU A 15 -19.91 13.63 46.45
C GLU A 15 -20.21 13.76 47.95
N SER A 16 -19.16 13.92 48.76
CA SER A 16 -19.29 14.21 50.20
C SER A 16 -20.06 15.51 50.47
N GLU A 17 -19.74 16.58 49.73
CA GLU A 17 -20.43 17.87 49.84
C GLU A 17 -21.90 17.77 49.42
N ILE A 18 -22.19 17.18 48.25
CA ILE A 18 -23.55 16.96 47.74
C ILE A 18 -24.38 16.20 48.77
N SER A 19 -23.84 15.13 49.34
CA SER A 19 -24.53 14.30 50.33
C SER A 19 -24.84 15.08 51.62
N LYS A 20 -23.90 15.89 52.11
CA LYS A 20 -24.08 16.74 53.31
C LYS A 20 -25.17 17.79 53.08
N PHE A 21 -25.06 18.59 52.02
CA PHE A 21 -26.01 19.67 51.75
C PHE A 21 -27.42 19.16 51.41
N ARG A 22 -27.53 18.02 50.73
CA ARG A 22 -28.82 17.37 50.48
C ARG A 22 -29.53 16.96 51.78
N LYS A 23 -28.80 16.40 52.75
CA LYS A 23 -29.36 16.02 54.05
C LYS A 23 -29.86 17.26 54.82
N TRP A 24 -29.09 18.34 54.80
CA TRP A 24 -29.50 19.62 55.41
C TRP A 24 -30.73 20.24 54.73
N ALA A 25 -30.79 20.22 53.40
CA ALA A 25 -31.95 20.70 52.65
C ALA A 25 -33.22 19.93 53.04
N ILE A 26 -33.16 18.60 53.03
CA ILE A 26 -34.28 17.73 53.41
C ILE A 26 -34.70 17.97 54.87
N PHE A 27 -33.73 18.09 55.79
CA PHE A 27 -34.02 18.40 57.18
C PHE A 27 -34.77 19.72 57.35
N LEU A 28 -34.31 20.79 56.68
CA LEU A 28 -34.97 22.11 56.73
C LEU A 28 -36.35 22.10 56.07
N ALA A 29 -36.53 21.34 54.99
CA ALA A 29 -37.84 21.13 54.40
C ALA A 29 -38.80 20.50 55.41
N PHE A 30 -38.38 19.46 56.14
CA PHE A 30 -39.20 18.87 57.21
C PHE A 30 -39.50 19.84 58.34
N VAL A 31 -38.53 20.65 58.77
CA VAL A 31 -38.73 21.69 59.79
C VAL A 31 -39.78 22.71 59.35
N ALA A 32 -39.80 23.08 58.07
CA ALA A 32 -40.81 24.00 57.53
C ALA A 32 -42.24 23.45 57.63
N PHE A 33 -42.44 22.13 57.70
CA PHE A 33 -43.77 21.52 57.86
C PHE A 33 -44.22 21.41 59.32
N ILE A 34 -43.34 21.54 60.31
CA ILE A 34 -43.66 21.39 61.75
C ILE A 34 -44.67 22.43 62.29
N PRO A 35 -44.67 23.71 61.87
CA PRO A 35 -45.64 24.70 62.35
C PRO A 35 -47.10 24.33 62.05
N PHE A 36 -47.34 23.58 60.97
CA PHE A 36 -48.68 23.18 60.52
C PHE A 36 -49.43 22.28 61.52
N PRO A 37 -48.91 21.10 61.93
CA PRO A 37 -49.58 20.26 62.94
C PRO A 37 -49.66 20.95 64.31
N ILE A 38 -48.67 21.76 64.69
CA ILE A 38 -48.71 22.51 65.95
C ILE A 38 -49.88 23.49 65.96
N ALA A 39 -50.02 24.31 64.91
CA ALA A 39 -51.12 25.25 64.79
C ALA A 39 -52.48 24.55 64.72
N ALA A 40 -52.56 23.39 64.06
CA ALA A 40 -53.80 22.60 63.97
C ALA A 40 -54.22 22.02 65.33
N ILE A 41 -53.27 21.45 66.10
CA ILE A 41 -53.53 20.93 67.45
C ILE A 41 -54.02 22.05 68.38
N PHE A 42 -53.34 23.21 68.36
CA PHE A 42 -53.72 24.34 69.19
C PHE A 42 -55.14 24.86 68.89
N ASN A 43 -55.53 24.94 67.61
CA ASN A 43 -56.82 25.52 67.20
C ASN A 43 -58.01 24.55 67.31
N PHE A 44 -57.79 23.24 67.15
CA PHE A 44 -58.87 22.24 67.15
C PHE A 44 -58.98 21.41 68.42
N ILE A 45 -57.91 21.29 69.22
CA ILE A 45 -57.87 20.38 70.38
C ILE A 45 -57.77 21.16 71.70
N ILE A 46 -56.96 22.21 71.76
CA ILE A 46 -56.64 22.90 73.02
C ILE A 46 -57.56 24.09 73.28
N PHE A 47 -57.72 24.98 72.30
CA PHE A 47 -58.59 26.15 72.41
C PHE A 47 -59.57 26.12 71.26
N ASP A 48 -60.84 25.82 71.55
CA ASP A 48 -61.90 25.73 70.55
C ASP A 48 -61.99 27.04 69.74
N SER A 49 -61.49 27.02 68.50
CA SER A 49 -61.56 28.13 67.54
C SER A 49 -60.86 29.44 67.97
N PHE A 50 -59.68 29.34 68.60
CA PHE A 50 -58.91 30.51 69.05
C PHE A 50 -58.28 31.34 67.92
N LEU A 51 -57.88 30.72 66.82
CA LEU A 51 -57.24 31.40 65.68
C LEU A 51 -58.22 31.57 64.53
N THR A 52 -58.33 32.78 63.98
CA THR A 52 -58.99 32.98 62.68
C THR A 52 -58.18 32.32 61.57
N LEU A 53 -58.82 31.99 60.44
CA LEU A 53 -58.13 31.39 59.29
C LEU A 53 -56.98 32.27 58.78
N ALA A 54 -57.11 33.59 58.90
CA ALA A 54 -56.08 34.55 58.54
C ALA A 54 -54.86 34.49 59.49
N ASP A 55 -55.09 34.42 60.80
CA ASP A 55 -54.02 34.33 61.81
C ASP A 55 -53.29 32.98 61.75
N PHE A 56 -54.03 31.90 61.49
CA PHE A 56 -53.47 30.57 61.25
C PHE A 56 -52.53 30.58 60.05
N GLY A 57 -52.98 31.11 58.91
CA GLY A 57 -52.18 31.24 57.70
C GLY A 57 -50.96 32.16 57.91
N GLY A 58 -51.12 33.24 58.65
CA GLY A 58 -50.05 34.18 58.99
C GLY A 58 -48.95 33.57 59.85
N TYR A 59 -49.31 32.80 60.88
CA TYR A 59 -48.35 32.11 61.75
C TYR A 59 -47.61 31.00 61.00
N VAL A 60 -48.35 30.08 60.36
CA VAL A 60 -47.74 28.97 59.60
C VAL A 60 -46.88 29.52 58.47
N GLY A 61 -47.39 30.48 57.70
CA GLY A 61 -46.66 31.13 56.62
C GLY A 61 -45.42 31.88 57.10
N GLY A 62 -45.53 32.65 58.18
CA GLY A 62 -44.43 33.43 58.75
C GLY A 62 -43.29 32.58 59.29
N VAL A 63 -43.61 31.45 59.94
CA VAL A 63 -42.59 30.54 60.51
C VAL A 63 -42.06 29.56 59.46
N ALA A 64 -42.90 29.00 58.59
CA ALA A 64 -42.48 28.00 57.60
C ALA A 64 -41.70 28.58 56.41
N SER A 65 -42.04 29.80 55.97
CA SER A 65 -41.48 30.38 54.74
C SER A 65 -39.96 30.55 54.76
N PRO A 66 -39.31 31.04 55.84
CA PRO A 66 -37.85 31.15 55.90
C PRO A 66 -37.13 29.80 55.79
N PHE A 67 -37.63 28.76 56.46
CA PHE A 67 -37.05 27.41 56.38
C PHE A 67 -37.23 26.78 55.00
N GLY A 68 -38.42 26.96 54.40
CA GLY A 68 -38.69 26.55 53.03
C GLY A 68 -37.79 27.26 52.01
N ALA A 69 -37.58 28.57 52.17
CA ALA A 69 -36.70 29.35 51.31
C ALA A 69 -35.23 28.89 51.39
N ILE A 70 -34.70 28.68 52.60
CA ILE A 70 -33.32 28.18 52.79
C ILE A 70 -33.19 26.76 52.22
N SER A 71 -34.18 25.90 52.45
CA SER A 71 -34.21 24.57 51.83
C SER A 71 -34.17 24.64 50.31
N GLY A 72 -34.93 25.55 49.70
CA GLY A 72 -34.94 25.78 48.25
C GLY A 72 -33.57 26.21 47.73
N ILE A 73 -32.91 27.16 48.41
CA ILE A 73 -31.55 27.61 48.05
C ILE A 73 -30.55 26.46 48.15
N LEU A 74 -30.62 25.64 49.20
CA LEU A 74 -29.74 24.48 49.35
C LEU A 74 -29.97 23.44 48.25
N PHE A 75 -31.20 23.20 47.81
CA PHE A 75 -31.47 22.32 46.67
C PHE A 75 -30.88 22.88 45.36
N VAL A 76 -31.01 24.19 45.12
CA VAL A 76 -30.37 24.84 43.97
C VAL A 76 -28.84 24.69 44.04
N TYR A 77 -28.24 24.89 45.22
CA TYR A 77 -26.80 24.69 45.42
C TYR A 77 -26.36 23.24 45.17
N VAL A 78 -27.11 22.25 45.67
CA VAL A 78 -26.87 20.83 45.41
C VAL A 78 -26.97 20.52 43.92
N ALA A 79 -27.92 21.12 43.20
CA ALA A 79 -28.05 20.97 41.75
C ALA A 79 -26.81 21.52 41.02
N PHE A 80 -26.28 22.68 41.43
CA PHE A 80 -25.03 23.22 40.87
C PHE A 80 -23.81 22.33 41.15
N LEU A 81 -23.70 21.76 42.34
CA LEU A 81 -22.64 20.80 42.65
C LEU A 81 -22.75 19.53 41.77
N GLY A 82 -23.98 19.03 41.57
CA GLY A 82 -24.22 17.90 40.66
C GLY A 82 -23.83 18.22 39.21
N GLN A 83 -24.15 19.42 38.72
CA GLN A 83 -23.71 19.87 37.40
C GLN A 83 -22.18 19.95 37.29
N ARG A 84 -21.51 20.46 38.33
CA ARG A 84 -20.04 20.51 38.36
C ARG A 84 -19.43 19.10 38.33
N GLN A 85 -20.02 18.14 39.05
CA GLN A 85 -19.61 16.75 39.01
C GLN A 85 -19.72 16.17 37.59
N GLN A 86 -20.84 16.42 36.91
CA GLN A 86 -21.05 15.99 35.52
C GLN A 86 -20.01 16.60 34.57
N LEU A 87 -19.67 17.88 34.73
CA LEU A 87 -18.64 18.53 33.91
C LEU A 87 -17.27 17.87 34.07
N LEU A 88 -16.90 17.48 35.29
CA LEU A 88 -15.63 16.77 35.54
C LEU A 88 -15.60 15.41 34.81
N PHE A 89 -16.70 14.66 34.85
CA PHE A 89 -16.81 13.40 34.10
C PHE A 89 -16.66 13.62 32.60
N THR A 90 -17.40 14.58 32.03
CA THR A 90 -17.30 14.89 30.61
C THR A 90 -15.89 15.33 30.22
N GLN A 91 -15.19 16.09 31.05
CA GLN A 91 -13.79 16.46 30.78
C GLN A 91 -12.85 15.24 30.79
N GLN A 92 -13.06 14.30 31.71
CA GLN A 92 -12.27 13.08 31.77
C GLN A 92 -12.50 12.21 30.52
N GLU A 93 -13.77 12.00 30.14
CA GLU A 93 -14.13 11.25 28.93
C GLU A 93 -13.52 11.88 27.67
N ILE A 94 -13.57 13.21 27.54
CA ILE A 94 -12.95 13.91 26.40
C ILE A 94 -11.44 13.67 26.37
N ARG A 95 -10.76 13.70 27.51
CA ARG A 95 -9.30 13.46 27.59
C ARG A 95 -8.94 12.03 27.20
N ILE A 96 -9.68 11.04 27.71
CA ILE A 96 -9.48 9.63 27.35
C ILE A 96 -9.68 9.45 25.85
N ASN A 97 -10.79 9.97 25.31
CA ASN A 97 -11.06 9.93 23.87
C ASN A 97 -9.94 10.60 23.04
N GLN A 98 -9.36 11.70 23.51
CA GLN A 98 -8.23 12.35 22.83
C GLN A 98 -6.97 11.48 22.80
N ILE A 99 -6.70 10.76 23.89
CA ILE A 99 -5.57 9.83 23.98
C ILE A 99 -5.80 8.65 23.02
N GLU A 100 -6.98 8.03 23.07
CA GLU A 100 -7.35 6.93 22.18
C GLU A 100 -7.29 7.34 20.70
N LEU A 101 -7.77 8.54 20.35
CA LEU A 101 -7.69 9.07 19.00
C LEU A 101 -6.24 9.30 18.55
N ARG A 102 -5.35 9.72 19.47
CA ARG A 102 -3.93 9.89 19.16
C ARG A 102 -3.27 8.55 18.90
N GLU A 103 -3.49 7.57 19.77
CA GLU A 103 -2.97 6.20 19.61
C GLU A 103 -3.49 5.55 18.33
N THR A 104 -4.79 5.69 18.04
CA THR A 104 -5.40 5.22 16.79
C THR A 104 -4.76 5.88 15.57
N ARG A 105 -4.43 7.17 15.61
CA ARG A 105 -3.74 7.85 14.50
C ARG A 105 -2.34 7.32 14.28
N GLU A 106 -1.62 7.04 15.36
CA GLU A 106 -0.29 6.44 15.30
C GLU A 106 -0.34 5.02 14.71
N GLU A 107 -1.31 4.21 15.13
CA GLU A 107 -1.54 2.87 14.58
C GLU A 107 -1.88 2.91 13.09
N ILE A 108 -2.82 3.78 12.69
CA ILE A 108 -3.20 3.97 11.27
C ILE A 108 -1.98 4.40 10.44
N LYS A 109 -1.11 5.25 10.99
CA LYS A 109 0.13 5.65 10.31
C LYS A 109 1.04 4.44 10.08
N GLY A 110 1.24 3.61 11.11
CA GLY A 110 2.02 2.37 10.99
C GLY A 110 1.43 1.38 9.96
N GLN A 111 0.11 1.20 9.97
CA GLN A 111 -0.58 0.37 9.00
C GLN A 111 -0.42 0.90 7.57
N LYS A 112 -0.48 2.23 7.37
CA LYS A 112 -0.25 2.84 6.07
C LYS A 112 1.16 2.56 5.54
N GLU A 113 2.18 2.74 6.38
CA GLU A 113 3.58 2.44 6.01
C GLU A 113 3.74 0.95 5.64
N GLN A 114 3.12 0.04 6.40
CA GLN A 114 3.13 -1.39 6.09
C GLN A 114 2.41 -1.70 4.76
N LEU A 115 1.27 -1.07 4.49
CA LEU A 115 0.53 -1.24 3.22
C LEU A 115 1.34 -0.73 2.02
N GLU A 116 2.07 0.38 2.16
CA GLU A 116 2.94 0.88 1.11
C GLU A 116 4.08 -0.12 0.79
N LEU A 117 4.71 -0.70 1.83
CA LEU A 117 5.72 -1.74 1.65
C LEU A 117 5.14 -3.01 1.01
N GLN A 118 3.96 -3.45 1.45
CA GLN A 118 3.28 -4.60 0.87
C GLN A 118 2.88 -4.38 -0.60
N ASN A 119 2.40 -3.18 -0.94
CA ASN A 119 2.06 -2.85 -2.32
C ASN A 119 3.31 -2.92 -3.21
N LYS A 120 4.44 -2.36 -2.77
CA LYS A 120 5.71 -2.48 -3.49
C LYS A 120 6.13 -3.93 -3.68
N GLN A 121 6.04 -4.75 -2.64
CA GLN A 121 6.35 -6.18 -2.72
C GLN A 121 5.41 -6.91 -3.68
N PHE A 122 4.12 -6.59 -3.67
CA PHE A 122 3.12 -7.17 -4.56
C PHE A 122 3.39 -6.82 -6.02
N GLN A 123 3.80 -5.59 -6.32
CA GLN A 123 4.20 -5.18 -7.66
C GLN A 123 5.39 -6.00 -8.17
N ILE A 124 6.41 -6.21 -7.33
CA ILE A 124 7.58 -7.05 -7.66
C ILE A 124 7.15 -8.50 -7.90
N GLN A 125 6.31 -9.07 -7.03
CA GLN A 125 5.82 -10.44 -7.20
C GLN A 125 4.96 -10.62 -8.46
N SER A 126 4.12 -9.62 -8.77
CA SER A 126 3.30 -9.61 -9.99
C SER A 126 4.17 -9.55 -11.25
N PHE A 127 5.23 -8.73 -11.21
CA PHE A 127 6.25 -8.71 -12.24
C PHE A 127 6.93 -10.08 -12.37
N ASP A 128 7.47 -10.64 -11.30
CA ASP A 128 8.16 -11.94 -11.31
C ASP A 128 7.26 -13.04 -11.91
N SER A 129 6.02 -13.13 -11.45
CA SER A 129 5.03 -14.08 -11.94
C SER A 129 4.79 -13.95 -13.45
N THR A 130 4.69 -12.72 -13.95
CA THR A 130 4.49 -12.47 -15.39
C THR A 130 5.75 -12.76 -16.18
N PHE A 131 6.91 -12.34 -15.70
CA PHE A 131 8.20 -12.59 -16.31
C PHE A 131 8.48 -14.10 -16.46
N PHE A 132 8.32 -14.89 -15.40
CA PHE A 132 8.54 -16.34 -15.48
C PHE A 132 7.53 -17.04 -16.38
N LYS A 133 6.26 -16.60 -16.39
CA LYS A 133 5.26 -17.11 -17.37
C LYS A 133 5.64 -16.80 -18.82
N LEU A 134 6.21 -15.63 -19.09
CA LEU A 134 6.70 -15.30 -20.42
C LEU A 134 7.91 -16.16 -20.82
N ILE A 135 8.80 -16.49 -19.86
CA ILE A 135 9.90 -17.45 -20.08
C ILE A 135 9.36 -18.85 -20.36
N ASP A 136 8.40 -19.34 -19.57
CA ASP A 136 7.80 -20.65 -19.76
C ASP A 136 7.11 -20.73 -21.12
N TYR A 137 6.37 -19.68 -21.50
CA TYR A 137 5.77 -19.56 -22.82
C TYR A 137 6.82 -19.57 -23.93
N TYR A 138 7.92 -18.83 -23.77
CA TYR A 138 9.04 -18.86 -24.71
C TYR A 138 9.60 -20.28 -24.87
N SER A 139 9.89 -20.97 -23.76
CA SER A 139 10.43 -22.34 -23.79
C SER A 139 9.46 -23.30 -24.51
N ASP A 140 8.16 -23.21 -24.21
CA ASP A 140 7.14 -24.01 -24.87
C ASP A 140 7.04 -23.74 -26.38
N GLN A 141 7.13 -22.46 -26.79
CA GLN A 141 7.16 -22.10 -28.22
C GLN A 141 8.41 -22.63 -28.92
N ILE A 142 9.56 -22.58 -28.25
CA ILE A 142 10.79 -23.17 -28.77
C ILE A 142 10.63 -24.68 -28.95
N ASP A 143 10.17 -25.40 -27.93
CA ASP A 143 10.08 -26.86 -27.99
C ASP A 143 9.10 -27.34 -29.07
N LYS A 144 7.98 -26.62 -29.26
CA LYS A 144 6.97 -26.94 -30.28
C LYS A 144 7.42 -26.63 -31.70
N ASN A 145 8.03 -25.47 -31.93
CA ASN A 145 8.34 -24.98 -33.27
C ASN A 145 9.77 -25.34 -33.72
N PHE A 146 10.65 -25.73 -32.78
CA PHE A 146 12.07 -26.00 -33.01
C PHE A 146 12.51 -27.34 -32.37
N PRO A 147 11.83 -28.47 -32.67
CA PRO A 147 12.14 -29.75 -32.05
C PRO A 147 13.59 -30.19 -32.33
N SER A 148 14.23 -30.97 -31.47
CA SER A 148 15.66 -31.31 -31.60
C SER A 148 15.99 -32.33 -32.72
N ASN A 149 15.10 -32.56 -33.69
CA ASN A 149 15.33 -33.49 -34.79
C ASN A 149 16.19 -32.85 -35.90
N THR A 150 16.79 -33.69 -36.75
CA THR A 150 17.74 -33.29 -37.81
C THR A 150 17.16 -32.37 -38.89
N GLN A 151 15.84 -32.23 -38.98
CA GLN A 151 15.17 -31.36 -39.94
C GLN A 151 14.68 -30.03 -39.33
N SER A 152 14.90 -29.81 -38.05
CA SER A 152 14.38 -28.60 -37.39
C SER A 152 15.15 -27.34 -37.72
N VAL A 153 14.50 -26.20 -37.50
CA VAL A 153 15.14 -24.89 -37.65
C VAL A 153 16.37 -24.79 -36.76
N ARG A 154 16.35 -25.35 -35.54
CA ARG A 154 17.51 -25.35 -34.61
C ARG A 154 18.69 -26.15 -35.17
N ALA A 155 18.46 -27.32 -35.77
CA ALA A 155 19.50 -28.12 -36.40
C ALA A 155 20.08 -27.42 -37.64
N ASN A 156 19.22 -26.87 -38.50
CA ASN A 156 19.65 -26.14 -39.68
C ASN A 156 20.37 -24.83 -39.35
N PHE A 157 19.94 -24.12 -38.30
CA PHE A 157 20.59 -22.90 -37.84
C PHE A 157 21.96 -23.17 -37.20
N LYS A 158 22.12 -24.32 -36.55
CA LYS A 158 23.43 -24.80 -36.10
C LYS A 158 24.36 -25.06 -37.30
N LEU A 159 23.87 -25.71 -38.36
CA LEU A 159 24.63 -25.90 -39.61
C LEU A 159 24.98 -24.57 -40.28
N PHE A 160 24.08 -23.58 -40.24
CA PHE A 160 24.36 -22.21 -40.66
C PHE A 160 25.51 -21.60 -39.86
N GLY A 161 25.47 -21.71 -38.53
CA GLY A 161 26.55 -21.25 -37.65
C GLY A 161 27.90 -21.93 -37.93
N GLU A 162 27.91 -23.24 -38.15
CA GLU A 162 29.11 -24.00 -38.52
C GLU A 162 29.68 -23.54 -39.88
N LYS A 163 28.81 -23.23 -40.85
CA LYS A 163 29.22 -22.68 -42.14
C LYS A 163 29.80 -21.27 -41.98
N LEU A 164 29.14 -20.39 -41.23
CA LEU A 164 29.64 -19.05 -40.93
C LEU A 164 31.00 -19.10 -40.23
N GLN A 165 31.18 -20.01 -39.28
CA GLN A 165 32.46 -20.18 -38.59
C GLN A 165 33.56 -20.64 -39.57
N LYS A 166 33.23 -21.56 -40.49
CA LYS A 166 34.16 -21.98 -41.55
C LYS A 166 34.52 -20.85 -42.50
N PHE A 167 33.55 -20.02 -42.90
CA PHE A 167 33.80 -18.81 -43.68
C PHE A 167 34.73 -17.85 -42.93
N SER A 168 34.49 -17.62 -41.63
CA SER A 168 35.35 -16.78 -40.79
C SER A 168 36.77 -17.33 -40.60
N SER A 169 37.00 -18.64 -40.77
CA SER A 169 38.29 -19.30 -40.54
C SER A 169 39.18 -19.44 -41.78
N LYS A 170 38.63 -19.28 -42.99
CA LYS A 170 39.40 -19.27 -44.25
C LYS A 170 39.80 -17.82 -44.56
N ASP A 171 41.05 -17.48 -44.27
CA ASP A 171 41.79 -16.29 -44.73
C ASP A 171 40.93 -15.08 -45.13
N TYR A 172 40.47 -14.34 -44.13
CA TYR A 172 39.94 -13.00 -44.36
C TYR A 172 41.12 -12.02 -44.49
N SER A 173 41.39 -11.57 -45.72
CA SER A 173 42.29 -10.44 -45.96
C SER A 173 41.69 -9.17 -45.31
N GLU A 174 42.55 -8.30 -44.76
CA GLU A 174 42.25 -7.00 -44.11
C GLU A 174 41.39 -5.99 -44.94
N LYS A 175 40.79 -6.41 -46.04
CA LYS A 175 40.23 -5.54 -47.08
C LYS A 175 38.73 -5.68 -47.35
N GLU A 176 38.00 -6.54 -46.64
CA GLU A 176 36.55 -6.62 -46.84
C GLU A 176 35.83 -5.47 -46.13
N THR A 177 34.98 -4.77 -46.87
CA THR A 177 34.28 -3.57 -46.38
C THR A 177 33.09 -3.98 -45.50
N ARG A 178 32.69 -3.15 -44.51
CA ARG A 178 31.49 -3.36 -43.66
C ARG A 178 30.25 -3.84 -44.43
N VAL A 179 30.06 -3.27 -45.62
CA VAL A 179 28.97 -3.58 -46.55
C VAL A 179 29.07 -4.99 -47.12
N GLU A 180 30.26 -5.51 -47.41
CA GLU A 180 30.46 -6.87 -47.92
C GLU A 180 30.22 -7.93 -46.84
N ILE A 181 30.62 -7.68 -45.58
CA ILE A 181 30.34 -8.58 -44.45
C ILE A 181 28.83 -8.65 -44.21
N LEU A 182 28.15 -7.50 -44.20
CA LEU A 182 26.70 -7.43 -44.02
C LEU A 182 25.94 -8.00 -45.23
N ASN A 183 26.40 -7.81 -46.46
CA ASN A 183 25.77 -8.37 -47.65
C ASN A 183 25.99 -9.89 -47.73
N ASN A 184 27.20 -10.40 -47.53
CA ASN A 184 27.47 -11.85 -47.59
C ASN A 184 26.77 -12.61 -46.46
N ARG A 185 26.73 -12.05 -45.24
CA ARG A 185 26.00 -12.65 -44.10
C ARG A 185 24.50 -12.43 -44.23
N GLY A 186 24.10 -11.26 -44.70
CA GLY A 186 22.72 -10.85 -44.92
C GLY A 186 22.05 -11.69 -45.99
N ASP A 187 22.65 -11.89 -47.16
CA ASP A 187 22.07 -12.71 -48.24
C ASP A 187 21.94 -14.18 -47.83
N TYR A 188 22.95 -14.72 -47.14
CA TYR A 188 22.90 -16.09 -46.64
C TYR A 188 21.87 -16.25 -45.52
N PHE A 189 21.81 -15.29 -44.59
CA PHE A 189 20.80 -15.28 -43.54
C PHE A 189 19.39 -15.05 -44.10
N ASN A 190 19.19 -14.12 -45.04
CA ASN A 190 17.91 -13.81 -45.68
C ASN A 190 17.37 -15.02 -46.44
N SER A 191 18.21 -15.75 -47.18
CA SER A 191 17.80 -17.00 -47.83
C SER A 191 17.33 -18.08 -46.84
N TYR A 192 17.89 -18.06 -45.63
CA TYR A 192 17.50 -18.93 -44.52
C TYR A 192 16.26 -18.42 -43.78
N PHE A 193 16.17 -17.11 -43.61
CA PHE A 193 15.12 -16.38 -42.93
C PHE A 193 13.82 -16.53 -43.71
N ASP A 194 13.82 -16.34 -45.02
CA ASP A 194 12.64 -16.51 -45.86
C ASP A 194 12.03 -17.91 -45.77
N LYS A 195 12.89 -18.93 -45.61
CA LYS A 195 12.44 -20.33 -45.45
C LYS A 195 11.77 -20.60 -44.10
N TYR A 196 12.18 -19.89 -43.04
CA TYR A 196 11.73 -20.12 -41.66
C TYR A 196 11.15 -18.87 -40.99
N LYS A 197 10.64 -17.95 -41.82
CA LYS A 197 10.27 -16.59 -41.43
C LYS A 197 9.28 -16.59 -40.28
N ASP A 198 8.21 -17.36 -40.40
CA ASP A 198 7.15 -17.42 -39.40
C ASP A 198 7.66 -17.91 -38.05
N GLN A 199 8.55 -18.92 -38.03
CA GLN A 199 9.11 -19.42 -36.78
C GLN A 199 10.11 -18.44 -36.16
N ILE A 200 10.93 -17.77 -36.97
CA ILE A 200 11.89 -16.77 -36.49
C ILE A 200 11.14 -15.55 -35.96
N GLU A 201 10.12 -15.06 -36.67
CA GLU A 201 9.26 -13.96 -36.19
C GLU A 201 8.58 -14.30 -34.87
N LEU A 202 8.10 -15.54 -34.70
CA LEU A 202 7.52 -15.98 -33.44
C LEU A 202 8.52 -15.90 -32.28
N ILE A 203 9.76 -16.37 -32.47
CA ILE A 203 10.83 -16.24 -31.47
C ILE A 203 11.08 -14.77 -31.15
N MET A 204 11.25 -13.95 -32.18
CA MET A 204 11.57 -12.54 -32.01
C MET A 204 10.45 -11.80 -31.26
N ARG A 205 9.18 -12.13 -31.54
CA ARG A 205 8.03 -11.61 -30.78
C ARG A 205 8.09 -12.02 -29.31
N CYS A 206 8.43 -13.27 -29.00
CA CYS A 206 8.56 -13.72 -27.60
C CYS A 206 9.70 -13.00 -26.87
N VAL A 207 10.87 -12.91 -27.51
CA VAL A 207 12.04 -12.19 -26.97
C VAL A 207 11.70 -10.71 -26.76
N TYR A 208 11.01 -10.10 -27.70
CA TYR A 208 10.50 -8.74 -27.56
C TYR A 208 9.54 -8.63 -26.38
N SER A 209 8.52 -9.49 -26.25
CA SER A 209 7.56 -9.43 -25.15
C SER A 209 8.24 -9.51 -23.78
N ILE A 210 9.26 -10.37 -23.64
CA ILE A 210 10.03 -10.48 -22.40
C ILE A 210 10.84 -9.20 -22.14
N THR A 211 11.62 -8.73 -23.12
CA THR A 211 12.47 -7.55 -22.96
C THR A 211 11.66 -6.26 -22.78
N ALA A 212 10.53 -6.13 -23.45
CA ALA A 212 9.58 -5.04 -23.26
C ALA A 212 8.97 -5.06 -21.87
N HIS A 213 8.59 -6.24 -21.35
CA HIS A 213 8.07 -6.37 -19.98
C HIS A 213 9.11 -5.90 -18.94
N ILE A 214 10.38 -6.27 -19.11
CA ILE A 214 11.49 -5.80 -18.27
C ILE A 214 11.63 -4.27 -18.38
N HIS A 215 11.67 -3.74 -19.60
CA HIS A 215 11.86 -2.32 -19.85
C HIS A 215 10.71 -1.44 -19.29
N SER A 216 9.47 -1.89 -19.42
CA SER A 216 8.28 -1.19 -18.92
C SER A 216 8.24 -1.12 -17.39
N ASN A 217 8.90 -2.05 -16.69
CA ASN A 217 8.92 -2.11 -15.23
C ASN A 217 10.28 -1.72 -14.62
N ARG A 218 11.15 -1.06 -15.40
CA ARG A 218 12.54 -0.73 -15.04
C ARG A 218 12.73 0.07 -13.75
N GLU A 219 11.71 0.82 -13.31
CA GLU A 219 11.77 1.60 -12.07
C GLU A 219 11.52 0.74 -10.82
N LEU A 220 10.88 -0.42 -11.01
CA LEU A 220 10.52 -1.34 -9.93
C LEU A 220 11.58 -2.42 -9.70
N ILE A 221 12.38 -2.74 -10.72
CA ILE A 221 13.24 -3.94 -10.75
C ILE A 221 14.69 -3.63 -11.17
N ASP A 222 15.61 -4.55 -10.85
CA ASP A 222 16.97 -4.53 -11.38
C ASP A 222 17.01 -5.12 -12.81
N ILE A 223 17.03 -4.23 -13.81
CA ILE A 223 17.07 -4.59 -15.23
C ILE A 223 18.21 -5.57 -15.54
N LYS A 224 19.41 -5.37 -14.98
CA LYS A 224 20.59 -6.19 -15.30
C LYS A 224 20.40 -7.62 -14.81
N TYR A 225 19.85 -7.78 -13.61
CA TYR A 225 19.55 -9.10 -13.05
C TYR A 225 18.59 -9.89 -13.95
N TYR A 226 17.45 -9.30 -14.35
CA TYR A 226 16.46 -10.01 -15.17
C TYR A 226 16.92 -10.23 -16.62
N HIS A 227 17.68 -9.29 -17.20
CA HIS A 227 18.34 -9.52 -18.49
C HIS A 227 19.29 -10.72 -18.43
N ASN A 228 20.11 -10.81 -17.38
CA ASN A 228 21.05 -11.92 -17.21
C ASN A 228 20.33 -13.26 -17.00
N LEU A 229 19.23 -13.26 -16.24
CA LEU A 229 18.42 -14.46 -16.04
C LEU A 229 17.85 -14.95 -17.38
N PHE A 230 17.22 -14.05 -18.15
CA PHE A 230 16.71 -14.40 -19.46
C PHE A 230 17.83 -14.85 -20.43
N TYR A 231 18.96 -14.14 -20.44
CA TYR A 231 20.13 -14.51 -21.23
C TYR A 231 20.68 -15.91 -20.88
N GLY A 232 20.60 -16.31 -19.61
CA GLY A 232 20.99 -17.64 -19.15
C GLY A 232 20.10 -18.76 -19.67
N VAL A 233 18.82 -18.48 -19.96
CA VAL A 233 17.88 -19.45 -20.55
C VAL A 233 18.17 -19.69 -22.04
N LEU A 234 18.65 -18.66 -22.74
CA LEU A 234 18.91 -18.75 -24.18
C LEU A 234 20.11 -19.67 -24.49
N SER A 235 19.94 -20.61 -25.41
CA SER A 235 21.01 -21.43 -25.97
C SER A 235 21.90 -20.62 -26.93
N LYS A 236 23.09 -21.16 -27.25
CA LYS A 236 23.99 -20.53 -28.24
C LYS A 236 23.28 -20.30 -29.58
N THR A 237 22.49 -21.27 -30.04
CA THR A 237 21.76 -21.19 -31.31
C THR A 237 20.72 -20.07 -31.28
N GLU A 238 19.96 -19.94 -30.20
CA GLU A 238 18.93 -18.89 -30.05
C GLU A 238 19.53 -17.50 -29.98
N ILE A 239 20.61 -17.32 -29.22
CA ILE A 239 21.36 -16.05 -29.15
C ILE A 239 21.73 -15.57 -30.54
N ASN A 240 22.29 -16.47 -31.37
CA ASN A 240 22.69 -16.11 -32.72
C ASN A 240 21.46 -15.87 -33.63
N LEU A 241 20.37 -16.61 -33.45
CA LEU A 241 19.13 -16.41 -34.20
C LEU A 241 18.51 -15.05 -33.91
N ILE A 242 18.53 -14.62 -32.64
CA ILE A 242 18.07 -13.29 -32.22
C ILE A 242 19.01 -12.21 -32.77
N PHE A 243 20.33 -12.42 -32.67
CA PHE A 243 21.34 -11.47 -33.13
C PHE A 243 21.24 -11.21 -34.64
N TYR A 244 21.30 -12.26 -35.47
CA TYR A 244 21.16 -12.09 -36.92
C TYR A 244 19.73 -11.75 -37.33
N GLY A 245 18.74 -12.22 -36.58
CA GLY A 245 17.34 -11.80 -36.72
C GLY A 245 17.21 -10.29 -36.59
N PHE A 246 17.80 -9.69 -35.56
CA PHE A 246 17.84 -8.24 -35.38
C PHE A 246 18.54 -7.51 -36.54
N LEU A 247 19.67 -8.02 -37.02
CA LEU A 247 20.40 -7.40 -38.14
C LEU A 247 19.64 -7.48 -39.48
N SER A 248 18.92 -8.57 -39.72
CA SER A 248 18.12 -8.76 -40.94
C SER A 248 16.78 -8.03 -40.90
N THR A 249 16.19 -7.92 -39.70
CA THR A 249 14.88 -7.28 -39.49
C THR A 249 14.98 -5.81 -39.04
N SER A 250 16.19 -5.22 -39.00
CA SER A 250 16.37 -3.80 -38.71
C SER A 250 15.59 -2.98 -39.74
N GLY A 251 14.64 -2.18 -39.26
CA GLY A 251 13.68 -1.41 -40.04
C GLY A 251 12.27 -2.01 -40.12
N ILE A 252 12.05 -3.25 -39.65
CA ILE A 252 10.73 -3.93 -39.64
C ILE A 252 9.99 -3.67 -38.32
N TYR A 253 10.71 -3.59 -37.22
CA TYR A 253 10.12 -3.31 -35.91
C TYR A 253 9.94 -1.80 -35.70
N THR A 254 9.02 -1.40 -34.82
CA THR A 254 8.91 0.04 -34.52
C THR A 254 10.20 0.51 -33.83
N PRO A 255 10.62 1.79 -33.99
CA PRO A 255 11.89 2.29 -33.45
C PRO A 255 12.09 2.03 -31.96
N ILE A 256 11.00 1.98 -31.19
CA ILE A 256 11.02 1.68 -29.75
C ILE A 256 11.39 0.22 -29.49
N HIS A 257 10.86 -0.72 -30.28
CA HIS A 257 11.13 -2.15 -30.13
C HIS A 257 12.58 -2.45 -30.45
N GLU A 258 13.13 -1.80 -31.48
CA GLU A 258 14.54 -1.93 -31.85
C GLU A 258 15.46 -1.46 -30.75
N ARG A 259 15.15 -0.33 -30.09
CA ARG A 259 15.92 0.19 -28.96
C ARG A 259 15.94 -0.75 -27.76
N ILE A 260 14.78 -1.30 -27.39
CA ILE A 260 14.66 -2.24 -26.27
C ILE A 260 15.48 -3.52 -26.57
N LEU A 261 15.35 -4.06 -27.77
CA LEU A 261 16.07 -5.26 -28.17
C LEU A 261 17.58 -5.00 -28.29
N ALA A 262 17.98 -3.84 -28.80
CA ALA A 262 19.38 -3.39 -28.85
C ALA A 262 20.01 -3.34 -27.45
N GLN A 263 19.29 -2.80 -26.46
CA GLN A 263 19.72 -2.77 -25.07
C GLN A 263 19.93 -4.16 -24.48
N PHE A 264 19.06 -5.12 -24.84
CA PHE A 264 19.20 -6.51 -24.43
C PHE A 264 20.41 -7.18 -25.11
N LEU A 265 20.56 -7.03 -26.42
CA LEU A 265 21.64 -7.62 -27.22
C LEU A 265 23.03 -7.19 -26.76
N ARG A 266 23.20 -5.96 -26.27
CA ARG A 266 24.48 -5.49 -25.72
C ARG A 266 24.97 -6.29 -24.52
N ASN A 267 24.10 -7.00 -23.80
CA ASN A 267 24.50 -7.88 -22.71
C ASN A 267 25.03 -9.23 -23.20
N PHE A 268 25.03 -9.48 -24.51
CA PHE A 268 25.51 -10.75 -25.05
C PHE A 268 27.04 -10.82 -24.98
N GLU A 269 27.55 -11.93 -24.45
CA GLU A 269 28.97 -12.23 -24.55
C GLU A 269 29.33 -12.59 -26.00
N ALA A 270 30.32 -11.89 -26.56
CA ALA A 270 30.82 -12.16 -27.91
C ALA A 270 31.35 -13.60 -28.08
N SER A 271 31.77 -14.26 -26.99
CA SER A 271 32.17 -15.68 -26.97
C SER A 271 31.04 -16.65 -27.38
N ARG A 272 29.78 -16.24 -27.21
CA ARG A 272 28.60 -17.03 -27.53
C ARG A 272 28.09 -16.77 -28.95
N LEU A 273 28.70 -15.86 -29.71
CA LEU A 273 28.43 -15.70 -31.14
C LEU A 273 29.11 -16.81 -31.98
N PHE A 274 28.65 -17.02 -33.22
CA PHE A 274 29.20 -18.04 -34.11
C PHE A 274 30.52 -17.63 -34.75
N ALA A 275 30.69 -16.37 -35.18
CA ALA A 275 31.97 -15.88 -35.71
C ALA A 275 32.62 -14.86 -34.76
N THR A 276 33.94 -14.96 -34.59
CA THR A 276 34.72 -14.02 -33.77
C THR A 276 34.67 -12.59 -34.32
N THR A 277 34.52 -12.46 -35.64
CA THR A 277 34.33 -11.19 -36.35
C THR A 277 32.97 -10.53 -36.06
N ASP A 278 31.99 -11.21 -35.47
CA ASP A 278 30.71 -10.58 -35.11
C ASP A 278 30.82 -9.67 -33.88
N LYS A 279 31.97 -9.69 -33.18
CA LYS A 279 32.23 -8.82 -32.04
C LYS A 279 32.15 -7.33 -32.41
N SER A 280 32.64 -6.95 -33.59
CA SER A 280 32.53 -5.56 -34.07
C SER A 280 31.08 -5.15 -34.34
N LEU A 281 30.30 -6.06 -34.94
CA LEU A 281 28.88 -5.83 -35.21
C LEU A 281 28.06 -5.67 -33.92
N LEU A 282 28.38 -6.43 -32.87
CA LEU A 282 27.75 -6.29 -31.56
C LEU A 282 28.05 -4.92 -30.92
N GLN A 283 29.27 -4.40 -31.13
CA GLN A 283 29.68 -3.08 -30.62
C GLN A 283 29.04 -1.92 -31.40
N GLU A 284 28.60 -2.14 -32.63
CA GLU A 284 27.93 -1.15 -33.49
C GLU A 284 26.42 -0.98 -33.19
N ILE A 285 25.82 -1.84 -32.36
CA ILE A 285 24.40 -1.72 -31.98
C ILE A 285 24.19 -0.38 -31.24
N PRO A 286 23.29 0.52 -31.68
CA PRO A 286 23.19 1.90 -31.16
C PRO A 286 22.90 1.97 -29.66
N GLU A 287 23.39 3.03 -29.00
CA GLU A 287 23.07 3.31 -27.60
C GLU A 287 21.63 3.82 -27.47
N PRO A 288 20.86 3.30 -26.50
CA PRO A 288 19.62 3.95 -26.13
C PRO A 288 19.92 5.29 -25.45
N GLU A 289 19.36 6.38 -25.97
CA GLU A 289 19.21 7.66 -25.24
C GLU A 289 18.29 7.49 -24.02
#